data_AF-A0A1E7Q2D4-F1
#
_entry.id   AF-A0A1E7Q2D4-F1
#
_cell.length_a   1.000
_cell.length_b   1.000
_cell.length_c   1.000
_cell.angle_alpha   90.00
_cell.angle_beta   90.00
_cell.angle_gamma   90.00
#
_symmetry.space_group_name_H-M   'P 1'
#
loop_
_entity.id
_entity.type
_entity.pdbx_description
1 polymer ?
#
loop_
_entity_poly.entity_id
_entity_poly.type
_entity_poly.pdbx_seq_one_letter_code
_entity_poly.pdbx_strand_id
1 'polypeptide(L)'
;MDQQRIDVKNIPAHVEIHKPDPAKATPYSARNRIYVRAVTGIHQAIRRYIGFLSMAAFMILPWIQYQGHQAILLDIGEQKFTLFSLTLWPQDFTILAWIFIISAYALFFITALYGRVWCGYLCPQTVWTFIFIWFEEKIQGTRNQRIMLDREPWTWSKFAKKALTHACWLGFSLLTALIFVGYFTPVWPLFKQFFTFQAGFWAVFFVFLFTFCTYGNAGWMREIMCTHICPYARFQSAMFDKDTFTVSYDEKRGENRGPRARKDKDYKEKGLGDCIDCNLCVHVCPTGIDIRNGLQYECINCGACVDACDDTMDKMGYPRGLISYTTEHSLAGKKTKVMRPKLLGYMLVLAIVTSAFAYTLYSRVPMELNIIRDRGALFRETNEGLIENTFTVIISNKSQQAVDFALSLDSDVKFNWIGLDQVRLNGGETRSVPISLAIDPYSVEQNKIEFKIKVQQMDDTGVKLINKSTFYVGH
;
A
#
# COMPACT_ATOMS: atom_id res chain seq x y z
N MET A 1 -33.87 7.62 -6.82
CA MET A 1 -32.68 6.89 -6.30
C MET A 1 -32.64 5.41 -6.68
N ASP A 2 -33.60 4.89 -7.48
CA ASP A 2 -33.69 3.45 -7.77
C ASP A 2 -32.96 2.97 -9.05
N GLN A 3 -32.57 3.87 -9.95
CA GLN A 3 -31.97 3.49 -11.25
C GLN A 3 -30.49 3.04 -11.18
N GLN A 4 -29.85 3.09 -10.01
CA GLN A 4 -28.44 2.72 -9.83
C GLN A 4 -28.23 1.28 -9.32
N ARG A 5 -29.29 0.53 -9.02
CA ARG A 5 -29.17 -0.89 -8.67
C ARG A 5 -28.97 -1.74 -9.92
N ILE A 6 -28.12 -2.75 -9.80
CA ILE A 6 -27.96 -3.82 -10.79
C ILE A 6 -29.24 -4.66 -10.69
N ASP A 7 -30.05 -4.67 -11.74
CA ASP A 7 -31.24 -5.49 -11.78
C ASP A 7 -30.82 -6.94 -11.97
N VAL A 8 -31.15 -7.81 -11.01
CA VAL A 8 -31.05 -9.25 -11.21
C VAL A 8 -32.12 -9.64 -12.23
N LYS A 9 -31.73 -9.70 -13.52
CA LYS A 9 -32.61 -10.13 -14.60
C LYS A 9 -32.93 -11.61 -14.46
N ASN A 10 -34.18 -11.93 -14.13
CA ASN A 10 -34.76 -13.21 -14.51
C ASN A 10 -35.13 -13.10 -16.00
N ILE A 11 -34.32 -13.73 -16.86
CA ILE A 11 -34.53 -13.73 -18.31
C ILE A 11 -35.46 -14.91 -18.66
N PRO A 12 -36.61 -14.68 -19.31
CA PRO A 12 -37.45 -15.75 -19.86
C PRO A 12 -36.93 -16.17 -21.25
N ALA A 13 -35.65 -16.51 -21.32
CA ALA A 13 -35.06 -17.27 -22.40
C ALA A 13 -34.46 -18.49 -21.72
N HIS A 14 -34.69 -19.68 -22.25
CA HIS A 14 -34.11 -20.91 -21.72
C HIS A 14 -32.60 -20.90 -22.03
N VAL A 15 -31.86 -20.06 -21.32
CA VAL A 15 -30.42 -20.18 -21.17
C VAL A 15 -30.27 -21.38 -20.26
N GLU A 16 -29.71 -22.48 -20.76
CA GLU A 16 -29.16 -23.51 -19.90
C GLU A 16 -28.02 -22.86 -19.12
N ILE A 17 -28.37 -22.21 -18.01
CA ILE A 17 -27.41 -21.88 -16.99
C ILE A 17 -26.93 -23.25 -16.52
N HIS A 18 -25.73 -23.66 -16.95
CA HIS A 18 -25.01 -24.76 -16.34
C HIS A 18 -24.66 -24.35 -14.91
N LYS A 19 -25.68 -24.31 -14.04
CA LYS A 19 -25.49 -24.31 -12.61
C LYS A 19 -24.85 -25.68 -12.33
N PRO A 20 -23.67 -25.73 -11.71
CA PRO A 20 -23.10 -27.00 -11.31
C PRO A 20 -24.15 -27.75 -10.49
N ASP A 21 -24.50 -28.95 -10.95
CA ASP A 21 -25.47 -29.82 -10.29
C ASP A 21 -25.04 -29.97 -8.82
N PRO A 22 -25.83 -29.52 -7.83
CA PRO A 22 -25.45 -29.59 -6.42
C PRO A 22 -25.25 -31.03 -5.95
N ALA A 23 -25.85 -32.02 -6.63
CA ALA A 23 -25.61 -33.44 -6.38
C ALA A 23 -24.29 -33.96 -6.98
N LYS A 24 -23.68 -33.22 -7.91
CA LYS A 24 -22.32 -33.45 -8.46
C LYS A 24 -21.31 -32.41 -7.99
N ALA A 25 -21.69 -31.52 -7.06
CA ALA A 25 -20.76 -30.62 -6.42
C ALA A 25 -19.74 -31.46 -5.67
N THR A 26 -18.56 -31.60 -6.28
CA THR A 26 -17.43 -32.20 -5.57
C THR A 26 -17.21 -31.32 -4.34
N PRO A 27 -17.19 -31.90 -3.12
CA PRO A 27 -16.84 -31.13 -1.94
C PRO A 27 -15.56 -30.38 -2.24
N TYR A 28 -15.46 -29.10 -1.85
CA TYR A 28 -14.32 -28.24 -2.13
C TYR A 28 -13.05 -28.97 -1.71
N SER A 29 -12.42 -29.62 -2.69
CA SER A 29 -11.22 -30.39 -2.46
C SER A 29 -10.16 -29.35 -2.19
N ALA A 30 -9.49 -29.45 -1.05
CA ALA A 30 -8.36 -28.59 -0.70
C ALA A 30 -7.24 -28.59 -1.78
N ARG A 31 -7.38 -29.42 -2.82
CA ARG A 31 -6.44 -29.65 -3.91
C ARG A 31 -6.93 -29.18 -5.29
N ASN A 32 -8.09 -28.53 -5.43
CA ASN A 32 -8.55 -27.99 -6.72
C ASN A 32 -7.82 -26.69 -7.08
N ARG A 33 -6.50 -26.81 -7.25
CA ARG A 33 -5.61 -25.71 -7.58
C ARG A 33 -5.86 -25.22 -9.00
N ILE A 34 -5.99 -23.91 -9.16
CA ILE A 34 -6.13 -23.29 -10.48
C ILE A 34 -4.77 -23.27 -11.19
N TYR A 35 -4.69 -23.95 -12.34
CA TYR A 35 -3.53 -23.87 -13.23
C TYR A 35 -3.75 -22.78 -14.27
N VAL A 36 -3.12 -21.63 -14.05
CA VAL A 36 -3.23 -20.48 -14.96
C VAL A 36 -2.38 -20.71 -16.20
N ARG A 37 -2.99 -20.61 -17.38
CA ARG A 37 -2.29 -20.61 -18.67
C ARG A 37 -1.68 -19.24 -18.94
N ALA A 38 -0.43 -19.20 -19.39
CA ALA A 38 0.18 -17.97 -19.85
C ALA A 38 -0.41 -17.49 -21.17
N VAL A 39 -0.53 -16.17 -21.29
CA VAL A 39 -1.03 -15.50 -22.48
C VAL A 39 -0.19 -14.24 -22.72
N THR A 40 -0.04 -13.92 -23.99
CA THR A 40 0.63 -12.72 -24.48
C THR A 40 -0.42 -11.77 -25.02
N GLY A 41 -0.30 -10.49 -24.72
CA GLY A 41 -1.18 -9.45 -25.22
C GLY A 41 -0.90 -8.13 -24.53
N ILE A 42 -1.66 -7.09 -24.88
CA ILE A 42 -1.41 -5.72 -24.42
C ILE A 42 -1.65 -5.64 -22.90
N HIS A 43 -2.73 -6.23 -22.41
CA HIS A 43 -3.08 -6.13 -20.99
C HIS A 43 -2.08 -6.87 -20.10
N GLN A 44 -1.65 -8.07 -20.49
CA GLN A 44 -0.60 -8.81 -19.80
C GLN A 44 0.77 -8.12 -19.90
N ALA A 45 1.07 -7.45 -21.02
CA ALA A 45 2.30 -6.67 -21.15
C ALA A 45 2.32 -5.50 -20.16
N ILE A 46 1.25 -4.70 -20.12
CA ILE A 46 1.09 -3.59 -19.16
C ILE A 46 1.17 -4.09 -17.72
N ARG A 47 0.44 -5.17 -17.40
CA ARG A 47 0.46 -5.77 -16.06
C ARG A 47 1.85 -6.20 -15.64
N ARG A 48 2.57 -6.90 -16.53
CA ARG A 48 3.94 -7.34 -16.25
C ARG A 48 4.89 -6.16 -16.10
N TYR A 49 4.73 -5.12 -16.91
CA TYR A 49 5.56 -3.91 -16.83
C TYR A 49 5.33 -3.15 -15.51
N ILE A 50 4.08 -2.87 -15.16
CA ILE A 50 3.73 -2.21 -13.89
C ILE A 50 4.18 -3.07 -12.71
N GLY A 51 3.88 -4.36 -12.71
CA GLY A 51 4.31 -5.27 -11.65
C GLY A 51 5.82 -5.34 -11.49
N PHE A 52 6.57 -5.35 -12.61
CA PHE A 52 8.03 -5.31 -12.58
C PHE A 52 8.54 -3.97 -12.03
N LEU A 53 8.01 -2.83 -12.50
CA LEU A 53 8.42 -1.51 -12.04
C LEU A 53 8.14 -1.33 -10.55
N SER A 54 6.96 -1.72 -10.08
CA SER A 54 6.58 -1.63 -8.66
C SER A 54 7.40 -2.56 -7.78
N MET A 55 7.68 -3.79 -8.25
CA MET A 55 8.57 -4.71 -7.53
C MET A 55 10.00 -4.18 -7.49
N ALA A 56 10.53 -3.67 -8.60
CA ALA A 56 11.86 -3.07 -8.66
C ALA A 56 11.96 -1.86 -7.73
N ALA A 57 10.97 -0.95 -7.75
CA ALA A 57 10.90 0.16 -6.81
C ALA A 57 10.90 -0.34 -5.36
N PHE A 58 10.03 -1.29 -5.02
CA PHE A 58 9.99 -1.88 -3.68
C PHE A 58 11.34 -2.47 -3.26
N MET A 59 12.05 -3.14 -4.17
CA MET A 59 13.34 -3.78 -3.90
C MET A 59 14.51 -2.81 -3.80
N ILE A 60 14.49 -1.71 -4.55
CA ILE A 60 15.62 -0.77 -4.68
C ILE A 60 15.53 0.37 -3.67
N LEU A 61 14.32 0.87 -3.37
CA LEU A 61 14.12 2.03 -2.50
C LEU A 61 14.85 1.97 -1.15
N PRO A 62 14.89 0.86 -0.38
CA PRO A 62 15.58 0.84 0.91
C PRO A 62 17.11 0.91 0.78
N TRP A 63 17.67 0.67 -0.41
CA TRP A 63 19.13 0.74 -0.63
C TRP A 63 19.63 2.14 -0.94
N ILE A 64 18.73 3.04 -1.32
CA ILE A 64 19.09 4.41 -1.68
C ILE A 64 19.61 5.13 -0.44
N GLN A 65 20.81 5.68 -0.54
CA GLN A 65 21.41 6.52 0.49
C GLN A 65 21.18 7.99 0.12
N TYR A 66 20.85 8.80 1.12
CA TYR A 66 20.69 10.24 1.00
C TYR A 66 21.38 10.90 2.18
N GLN A 67 22.31 11.84 1.91
CA GLN A 67 23.06 12.59 2.95
C GLN A 67 23.72 11.71 4.03
N GLY A 68 24.19 10.51 3.68
CA GLY A 68 24.91 9.61 4.59
C GLY A 68 24.02 8.68 5.42
N HIS A 69 22.69 8.73 5.25
CA HIS A 69 21.75 7.79 5.86
C HIS A 69 20.85 7.13 4.80
N GLN A 70 20.18 6.04 5.19
CA GLN A 70 19.20 5.38 4.33
C GLN A 70 18.03 6.35 4.04
N ALA A 71 17.68 6.51 2.76
CA ALA A 71 16.70 7.49 2.34
C ALA A 71 15.30 7.20 2.88
N ILE A 72 14.87 5.94 2.87
CA ILE A 72 13.57 5.53 3.42
C ILE A 72 13.83 4.55 4.56
N LEU A 73 13.67 5.01 5.79
CA LEU A 73 13.82 4.22 7.00
C LEU A 73 12.69 4.53 7.97
N LEU A 74 11.85 3.54 8.24
CA LEU A 74 10.76 3.58 9.20
C LEU A 74 11.24 2.99 10.53
N ASP A 75 12.05 3.73 11.27
CA ASP A 75 12.62 3.24 12.53
C ASP A 75 11.57 3.20 13.64
N ILE A 76 11.08 2.00 13.94
CA ILE A 76 10.12 1.77 15.03
C ILE A 76 10.80 1.89 16.39
N GLY A 77 12.10 1.56 16.49
CA GLY A 77 12.85 1.56 17.75
C GLY A 77 13.12 2.98 18.25
N GLU A 78 13.60 3.86 17.37
CA GLU A 78 13.78 5.29 17.67
C GLU A 78 12.51 6.12 17.49
N GLN A 79 11.43 5.50 16.98
CA GLN A 79 10.17 6.17 16.64
C GLN A 79 10.35 7.34 15.66
N LYS A 80 11.30 7.20 14.73
CA LYS A 80 11.63 8.20 13.71
C LYS A 80 11.44 7.61 12.33
N PHE A 81 10.68 8.29 11.48
CA PHE A 81 10.53 7.87 10.08
C PHE A 81 11.22 8.87 9.16
N THR A 82 12.25 8.40 8.49
CA THR A 82 13.05 9.19 7.55
C THR A 82 12.60 8.89 6.12
N LEU A 83 12.22 9.94 5.39
CA LEU A 83 11.79 9.92 3.99
C LEU A 83 12.59 10.97 3.21
N PHE A 84 13.70 10.57 2.61
CA PHE A 84 14.71 11.44 1.98
C PHE A 84 15.16 12.54 2.95
N SER A 85 14.77 13.79 2.72
CA SER A 85 15.07 14.93 3.58
C SER A 85 14.00 15.21 4.64
N LEU A 86 12.99 14.36 4.78
CA LEU A 86 11.90 14.56 5.74
C LEU A 86 12.02 13.54 6.88
N THR A 87 12.29 14.02 8.09
CA THR A 87 12.21 13.19 9.31
C THR A 87 10.90 13.49 10.03
N LEU A 88 10.07 12.46 10.18
CA LEU A 88 8.80 12.50 10.88
C LEU A 88 8.98 11.89 12.27
N TRP A 89 8.53 12.64 13.27
CA TRP A 89 8.51 12.24 14.68
C TRP A 89 7.13 11.72 15.06
N PRO A 90 6.94 11.14 16.26
CA PRO A 90 5.64 10.65 16.67
C PRO A 90 4.55 11.74 16.70
N GLN A 91 4.89 13.00 17.00
CA GLN A 91 3.89 14.08 16.90
C GLN A 91 3.40 14.30 15.46
N ASP A 92 4.21 13.94 14.46
CA ASP A 92 3.90 14.07 13.05
C ASP A 92 3.17 12.82 12.47
N PHE A 93 2.75 11.85 13.30
CA PHE A 93 1.98 10.68 12.83
C PHE A 93 0.70 11.07 12.08
N THR A 94 0.16 12.27 12.33
CA THR A 94 -0.97 12.84 11.58
C THR A 94 -0.68 12.98 10.08
N ILE A 95 0.56 13.29 9.69
CA ILE A 95 1.00 13.34 8.28
C ILE A 95 0.89 11.97 7.63
N LEU A 96 1.32 10.92 8.33
CA LEU A 96 1.21 9.54 7.85
C LEU A 96 -0.27 9.13 7.71
N ALA A 97 -1.12 9.51 8.67
CA ALA A 97 -2.56 9.28 8.59
C ALA A 97 -3.18 9.97 7.36
N TRP A 98 -2.81 11.21 7.06
CA TRP A 98 -3.24 11.89 5.84
C TRP A 98 -2.84 11.14 4.57
N ILE A 99 -1.60 10.66 4.48
CA ILE A 99 -1.12 9.87 3.33
C ILE A 99 -1.98 8.61 3.15
N PHE A 100 -2.32 7.90 4.24
CA PHE A 100 -3.20 6.73 4.17
C PHE A 100 -4.63 7.09 3.75
N ILE A 101 -5.19 8.19 4.27
CA ILE A 101 -6.52 8.66 3.91
C ILE A 101 -6.57 9.02 2.41
N ILE A 102 -5.60 9.79 1.92
CA ILE A 102 -5.48 10.15 0.50
C ILE A 102 -5.36 8.88 -0.35
N SER A 103 -4.50 7.95 0.04
CA SER A 103 -4.32 6.68 -0.68
C SER A 103 -5.61 5.86 -0.74
N ALA A 104 -6.37 5.79 0.36
CA ALA A 104 -7.65 5.10 0.41
C ALA A 104 -8.70 5.76 -0.51
N TYR A 105 -8.85 7.09 -0.47
CA TYR A 105 -9.78 7.80 -1.35
C TYR A 105 -9.37 7.76 -2.83
N ALA A 106 -8.07 7.84 -3.12
CA ALA A 106 -7.55 7.66 -4.48
C ALA A 106 -7.88 6.26 -5.01
N LEU A 107 -7.70 5.24 -4.17
CA LEU A 107 -8.05 3.86 -4.50
C LEU A 107 -9.58 3.69 -4.70
N PHE A 108 -10.40 4.35 -3.90
CA PHE A 108 -11.86 4.39 -4.07
C PHE A 108 -12.29 5.06 -5.38
N PHE A 109 -11.68 6.19 -5.71
CA PHE A 109 -11.90 6.90 -6.97
C PHE A 109 -11.57 6.03 -8.18
N ILE A 110 -10.37 5.43 -8.19
CA ILE A 110 -9.94 4.51 -9.26
C ILE A 110 -10.87 3.29 -9.33
N THR A 111 -11.32 2.77 -8.20
CA THR A 111 -12.24 1.62 -8.16
C THR A 111 -13.60 1.94 -8.76
N ALA A 112 -14.15 3.11 -8.43
CA ALA A 112 -15.42 3.55 -8.99
C ALA A 112 -15.33 3.68 -10.52
N LEU A 113 -14.20 4.14 -11.05
CA LEU A 113 -13.98 4.36 -12.48
C LEU A 113 -13.62 3.09 -13.26
N TYR A 114 -12.58 2.37 -12.84
CA TYR A 114 -11.96 1.24 -13.56
C TYR A 114 -12.18 -0.12 -12.87
N GLY A 115 -13.10 -0.19 -11.92
CA GLY A 115 -13.42 -1.41 -11.21
C GLY A 115 -12.22 -1.94 -10.41
N ARG A 116 -11.94 -3.25 -10.51
CA ARG A 116 -10.89 -3.91 -9.73
C ARG A 116 -9.49 -3.89 -10.36
N VAL A 117 -9.19 -2.93 -11.24
CA VAL A 117 -7.88 -2.84 -11.93
C VAL A 117 -6.70 -2.77 -10.96
N TRP A 118 -6.83 -2.15 -9.79
CA TRP A 118 -5.80 -2.22 -8.74
C TRP A 118 -5.44 -3.67 -8.37
N CYS A 119 -6.45 -4.53 -8.15
CA CYS A 119 -6.25 -5.93 -7.83
C CYS A 119 -5.52 -6.67 -8.96
N GLY A 120 -5.86 -6.40 -10.21
CA GLY A 120 -5.25 -7.06 -11.36
C GLY A 120 -3.81 -6.62 -11.67
N TYR A 121 -3.47 -5.36 -11.41
CA TYR A 121 -2.24 -4.74 -11.92
C TYR A 121 -1.19 -4.39 -10.87
N LEU A 122 -1.60 -4.02 -9.65
CA LEU A 122 -0.69 -3.41 -8.67
C LEU A 122 -0.76 -4.03 -7.27
N CYS A 123 -1.82 -4.76 -6.96
CA CYS A 123 -1.97 -5.42 -5.67
C CYS A 123 -0.80 -6.37 -5.37
N PRO A 124 -0.12 -6.22 -4.21
CA PRO A 124 1.01 -7.07 -3.84
C PRO A 124 0.69 -8.56 -3.90
N GLN A 125 -0.46 -8.99 -3.37
CA GLN A 125 -0.83 -10.41 -3.42
C GLN A 125 -0.80 -10.96 -4.86
N THR A 126 -1.40 -10.23 -5.80
CA THR A 126 -1.48 -10.65 -7.20
C THR A 126 -0.13 -10.61 -7.89
N VAL A 127 0.68 -9.57 -7.66
CA VAL A 127 2.04 -9.46 -8.24
C VAL A 127 2.91 -10.63 -7.81
N TRP A 128 2.96 -10.95 -6.52
CA TRP A 128 3.75 -12.08 -5.99
C TRP A 128 3.22 -13.42 -6.51
N THR A 129 1.90 -13.65 -6.51
CA THR A 129 1.32 -14.88 -7.06
C THR A 129 1.70 -15.08 -8.53
N PHE A 130 1.69 -14.03 -9.36
CA PHE A 130 2.09 -14.15 -10.76
C PHE A 130 3.58 -14.44 -10.94
N ILE A 131 4.46 -13.91 -10.07
CA ILE A 131 5.89 -14.26 -10.07
C ILE A 131 6.07 -15.75 -9.73
N PHE A 132 5.30 -16.27 -8.76
CA PHE A 132 5.38 -17.68 -8.37
C PHE A 132 4.87 -18.60 -9.47
N ILE A 133 3.79 -18.22 -10.15
CA ILE A 133 3.26 -18.91 -11.33
C ILE A 133 4.28 -18.87 -12.48
N TRP A 134 5.00 -17.76 -12.65
CA TRP A 134 6.06 -17.64 -13.65
C TRP A 134 7.22 -18.62 -13.37
N PHE A 135 7.66 -18.76 -12.12
CA PHE A 135 8.64 -19.79 -11.74
C PHE A 135 8.13 -21.20 -12.05
N GLU A 136 6.88 -21.51 -11.70
CA GLU A 136 6.26 -22.80 -12.03
C GLU A 136 6.25 -23.06 -13.53
N GLU A 137 5.87 -22.08 -14.32
CA GLU A 137 5.81 -22.22 -15.77
C GLU A 137 7.20 -22.46 -16.37
N LYS A 138 8.23 -21.75 -15.87
CA LYS A 138 9.60 -21.93 -16.34
C LYS A 138 10.21 -23.27 -15.96
N ILE A 139 9.87 -23.81 -14.80
CA ILE A 139 10.47 -25.05 -14.28
C ILE A 139 9.65 -26.30 -14.65
N GLN A 140 8.32 -26.22 -14.51
CA GLN A 140 7.40 -27.37 -14.70
C GLN A 140 6.75 -27.37 -16.10
N GLY A 141 6.76 -26.24 -16.81
CA GLY A 141 6.24 -26.09 -18.16
C GLY A 141 4.83 -25.50 -18.24
N THR A 142 4.20 -25.68 -19.39
CA THR A 142 2.87 -25.15 -19.71
C THR A 142 1.79 -25.66 -18.75
N ARG A 143 0.61 -25.02 -18.77
CA ARG A 143 -0.55 -25.43 -17.95
C ARG A 143 -0.81 -26.94 -17.98
N ASN A 144 -0.89 -27.54 -19.17
CA ASN A 144 -1.22 -28.96 -19.32
C ASN A 144 -0.08 -29.86 -18.82
N GLN A 145 1.18 -29.46 -19.04
CA GLN A 145 2.34 -30.17 -18.50
C GLN A 145 2.35 -30.17 -16.97
N ARG A 146 1.96 -29.05 -16.33
CA ARG A 146 1.82 -28.97 -14.86
C ARG A 146 0.72 -29.88 -14.33
N ILE A 147 -0.45 -29.89 -14.97
CA ILE A 147 -1.56 -30.78 -14.60
C ILE A 147 -1.13 -32.25 -14.73
N MET A 148 -0.43 -32.59 -15.82
CA MET A 148 0.07 -33.94 -16.04
C MET A 148 1.13 -34.33 -15.00
N LEU A 149 2.12 -33.45 -14.76
CA LEU A 149 3.17 -33.62 -13.76
C LEU A 149 2.59 -33.87 -12.35
N ASP A 150 1.49 -33.21 -11.99
CA ASP A 150 0.84 -33.40 -10.70
C ASP A 150 0.11 -34.75 -10.58
N ARG A 151 -0.39 -35.29 -11.69
CA ARG A 151 -1.03 -36.63 -11.77
C ARG A 151 -0.03 -37.78 -11.87
N GLU A 152 1.18 -37.52 -12.38
CA GLU A 152 2.24 -38.54 -12.48
C GLU A 152 2.69 -39.07 -11.11
N PRO A 153 3.16 -40.33 -11.01
CA PRO A 153 3.76 -40.84 -9.79
C PRO A 153 5.05 -40.07 -9.44
N TRP A 154 5.53 -40.21 -8.19
CA TRP A 154 6.76 -39.57 -7.74
C TRP A 154 7.99 -40.19 -8.44
N THR A 155 8.46 -39.53 -9.49
CA THR A 155 9.74 -39.81 -10.16
C THR A 155 10.81 -38.81 -9.71
N TRP A 156 12.10 -39.13 -9.92
CA TRP A 156 13.18 -38.18 -9.62
C TRP A 156 12.99 -36.86 -10.38
N SER A 157 12.63 -36.91 -11.67
CA SER A 157 12.36 -35.71 -12.47
C SER A 157 11.24 -34.84 -11.87
N LYS A 158 10.16 -35.46 -11.38
CA LYS A 158 9.08 -34.74 -10.69
C LYS A 158 9.57 -34.10 -9.40
N PHE A 159 10.32 -34.85 -8.59
CA PHE A 159 10.92 -34.34 -7.37
C PHE A 159 11.83 -33.14 -7.64
N ALA A 160 12.73 -33.23 -8.62
CA ALA A 160 13.61 -32.15 -9.06
C ALA A 160 12.84 -30.86 -9.37
N LYS A 161 11.83 -30.98 -10.24
CA LYS A 161 11.05 -29.83 -10.73
C LYS A 161 10.27 -29.19 -9.59
N LYS A 162 9.67 -29.99 -8.71
CA LYS A 162 8.94 -29.48 -7.55
C LYS A 162 9.89 -28.87 -6.52
N ALA A 163 10.99 -29.54 -6.18
CA ALA A 163 12.00 -29.02 -5.26
C ALA A 163 12.60 -27.70 -5.75
N LEU A 164 12.96 -27.60 -7.03
CA LEU A 164 13.47 -26.36 -7.62
C LEU A 164 12.41 -25.25 -7.60
N THR A 165 11.14 -25.57 -7.87
CA THR A 165 10.05 -24.59 -7.77
C THR A 165 9.93 -24.03 -6.36
N HIS A 166 9.90 -24.91 -5.35
CA HIS A 166 9.80 -24.50 -3.95
C HIS A 166 11.06 -23.77 -3.46
N ALA A 167 12.24 -24.14 -3.94
CA ALA A 167 13.49 -23.42 -3.67
C ALA A 167 13.44 -21.98 -4.24
N CYS A 168 12.98 -21.80 -5.48
CA CYS A 168 12.79 -20.47 -6.06
C CYS A 168 11.76 -19.64 -5.27
N TRP A 169 10.64 -20.24 -4.88
CA TRP A 169 9.63 -19.55 -4.06
C TRP A 169 10.17 -19.14 -2.69
N LEU A 170 10.88 -20.03 -2.02
CA LEU A 170 11.44 -19.76 -0.70
C LEU A 170 12.54 -18.69 -0.80
N GLY A 171 13.44 -18.80 -1.78
CA GLY A 171 14.48 -17.80 -2.02
C GLY A 171 13.91 -16.42 -2.34
N PHE A 172 12.88 -16.35 -3.19
CA PHE A 172 12.22 -15.08 -3.51
C PHE A 172 11.43 -14.52 -2.31
N SER A 173 10.80 -15.39 -1.51
CA SER A 173 10.11 -14.98 -0.28
C SER A 173 11.09 -14.44 0.76
N LEU A 174 12.24 -15.09 0.92
CA LEU A 174 13.30 -14.66 1.84
C LEU A 174 13.88 -13.31 1.41
N LEU A 175 14.18 -13.15 0.13
CA LEU A 175 14.65 -11.87 -0.42
C LEU A 175 13.61 -10.76 -0.19
N THR A 176 12.34 -11.05 -0.48
CA THR A 176 11.23 -10.11 -0.22
C THR A 176 11.17 -9.71 1.26
N ALA A 177 11.26 -10.69 2.16
CA ALA A 177 11.17 -10.46 3.59
C ALA A 177 12.36 -9.64 4.12
N LEU A 178 13.57 -9.93 3.66
CA LEU A 178 14.77 -9.15 4.00
C LEU A 178 14.64 -7.69 3.55
N ILE A 179 14.15 -7.46 2.34
CA ILE A 179 13.91 -6.12 1.81
C ILE A 179 12.81 -5.42 2.61
N PHE A 180 11.70 -6.11 2.90
CA PHE A 180 10.60 -5.56 3.68
C PHE A 180 11.05 -5.13 5.08
N VAL A 181 11.78 -6.00 5.80
CA VAL A 181 12.37 -5.66 7.11
C VAL A 181 13.43 -4.55 6.95
N GLY A 182 14.11 -4.49 5.81
CA GLY A 182 15.01 -3.40 5.44
C GLY A 182 14.38 -2.01 5.36
N TYR A 183 13.04 -1.90 5.28
CA TYR A 183 12.35 -0.61 5.45
C TYR A 183 12.29 -0.15 6.91
N PHE A 184 12.43 -1.07 7.88
CA PHE A 184 12.30 -0.79 9.32
C PHE A 184 13.62 -0.89 10.08
N THR A 185 14.62 -1.52 9.49
CA THR A 185 15.97 -1.68 10.05
C THR A 185 16.97 -1.37 8.94
N PRO A 186 18.09 -0.67 9.22
CA PRO A 186 19.08 -0.34 8.21
C PRO A 186 19.45 -1.53 7.32
N VAL A 187 19.22 -1.40 6.01
CA VAL A 187 19.25 -2.53 5.06
C VAL A 187 20.63 -3.17 4.94
N TRP A 188 21.69 -2.36 4.93
CA TRP A 188 23.07 -2.83 4.79
C TRP A 188 23.51 -3.67 5.99
N PRO A 189 23.41 -3.18 7.25
CA PRO A 189 23.64 -4.00 8.44
C PRO A 189 22.77 -5.25 8.48
N LEU A 190 21.47 -5.13 8.16
CA LEU A 190 20.54 -6.26 8.19
C LEU A 190 21.01 -7.40 7.28
N PHE A 191 21.30 -7.11 6.01
CA PHE A 191 21.76 -8.13 5.07
C PHE A 191 23.09 -8.76 5.51
N LYS A 192 24.07 -7.94 5.93
CA LYS A 192 25.36 -8.45 6.39
C LYS A 192 25.19 -9.37 7.61
N GLN A 193 24.50 -8.90 8.63
CA GLN A 193 24.32 -9.61 9.90
C GLN A 193 23.45 -10.87 9.73
N PHE A 194 22.47 -10.85 8.83
CA PHE A 194 21.63 -12.02 8.58
C PHE A 194 22.44 -13.18 7.99
N PHE A 195 23.30 -12.90 7.00
CA PHE A 195 24.15 -13.93 6.38
C PHE A 195 25.38 -14.32 7.21
N THR A 196 25.82 -13.46 8.15
CA THR A 196 26.87 -13.83 9.13
C THR A 196 26.33 -14.49 10.40
N PHE A 197 25.01 -14.73 10.49
CA PHE A 197 24.34 -15.27 11.68
C PHE A 197 24.53 -14.43 12.95
N GLN A 198 24.68 -13.11 12.78
CA GLN A 198 24.87 -12.13 13.86
C GLN A 198 23.68 -11.16 14.00
N ALA A 199 22.61 -11.35 13.23
CA ALA A 199 21.43 -10.50 13.29
C ALA A 199 20.69 -10.65 14.62
N GLY A 200 20.15 -9.54 15.13
CA GLY A 200 19.34 -9.54 16.35
C GLY A 200 18.09 -10.41 16.22
N PHE A 201 17.63 -10.95 17.35
CA PHE A 201 16.49 -11.86 17.43
C PHE A 201 15.24 -11.35 16.68
N TRP A 202 14.85 -10.09 16.92
CA TRP A 202 13.67 -9.50 16.30
C TRP A 202 13.76 -9.41 14.78
N ALA A 203 14.93 -9.01 14.26
CA ALA A 203 15.14 -8.94 12.82
C ALA A 203 15.00 -10.33 12.18
N VAL A 204 15.61 -11.36 12.77
CA VAL A 204 15.53 -12.75 12.30
C VAL A 204 14.10 -13.27 12.37
N PHE A 205 13.40 -13.04 13.49
CA PHE A 205 12.00 -13.45 13.68
C PHE A 205 11.09 -12.89 12.59
N PHE A 206 11.13 -11.56 12.35
CA PHE A 206 10.29 -10.94 11.33
C PHE A 206 10.67 -11.36 9.91
N VAL A 207 11.96 -11.55 9.61
CA VAL A 207 12.38 -12.08 8.30
C VAL A 207 11.78 -13.46 8.05
N PHE A 208 11.87 -14.38 9.01
CA PHE A 208 11.28 -15.71 8.84
C PHE A 208 9.74 -15.69 8.81
N LEU A 209 9.10 -14.88 9.66
CA LEU A 209 7.65 -14.69 9.65
C LEU A 209 7.17 -14.22 8.28
N PHE A 210 7.74 -13.14 7.74
CA PHE A 210 7.36 -12.61 6.43
C PHE A 210 7.75 -13.54 5.29
N THR A 211 8.83 -14.31 5.42
CA THR A 211 9.19 -15.36 4.46
C THR A 211 8.11 -16.42 4.41
N PHE A 212 7.68 -16.93 5.57
CA PHE A 212 6.62 -17.93 5.67
C PHE A 212 5.28 -17.41 5.16
N CYS A 213 4.88 -16.19 5.56
CA CYS A 213 3.66 -15.56 5.09
C CYS A 213 3.67 -15.35 3.57
N THR A 214 4.77 -14.85 3.00
CA THR A 214 4.88 -14.63 1.55
C THR A 214 4.81 -15.96 0.78
N TYR A 215 5.54 -16.97 1.26
CA TYR A 215 5.53 -18.31 0.68
C TYR A 215 4.13 -18.95 0.72
N GLY A 216 3.45 -18.88 1.88
CA GLY A 216 2.10 -19.39 2.09
C GLY A 216 1.08 -18.66 1.21
N ASN A 217 1.07 -17.33 1.27
CA ASN A 217 0.10 -16.49 0.57
C ASN A 217 0.22 -16.60 -0.95
N ALA A 218 1.43 -16.45 -1.51
CA ALA A 218 1.63 -16.42 -2.96
C ALA A 218 1.71 -17.83 -3.58
N GLY A 219 2.27 -18.81 -2.86
CA GLY A 219 2.45 -20.17 -3.36
C GLY A 219 1.22 -21.06 -3.24
N TRP A 220 0.57 -21.02 -2.08
CA TRP A 220 -0.50 -21.96 -1.72
C TRP A 220 -1.88 -21.33 -1.72
N MET A 221 -2.06 -20.20 -1.03
CA MET A 221 -3.38 -19.59 -0.84
C MET A 221 -3.89 -18.91 -2.11
N ARG A 222 -3.04 -18.20 -2.85
CA ARG A 222 -3.32 -17.63 -4.19
C ARG A 222 -4.70 -16.96 -4.27
N GLU A 223 -5.63 -17.52 -5.04
CA GLU A 223 -6.99 -17.04 -5.25
C GLU A 223 -7.84 -17.00 -3.98
N ILE A 224 -7.57 -17.89 -3.00
CA ILE A 224 -8.29 -17.95 -1.72
C ILE A 224 -8.12 -16.62 -0.97
N MET A 225 -6.93 -16.03 -1.04
CA MET A 225 -6.67 -14.72 -0.45
C MET A 225 -7.59 -13.66 -1.05
N CYS A 226 -7.74 -13.64 -2.37
CA CYS A 226 -8.54 -12.62 -3.07
C CYS A 226 -10.05 -12.86 -2.99
N THR A 227 -10.51 -14.09 -2.84
CA THR A 227 -11.93 -14.48 -2.90
C THR A 227 -12.58 -14.62 -1.53
N HIS A 228 -11.82 -15.03 -0.50
CA HIS A 228 -12.35 -15.35 0.82
C HIS A 228 -11.78 -14.49 1.95
N ILE A 229 -10.50 -14.10 1.89
CA ILE A 229 -9.83 -13.41 3.01
C ILE A 229 -9.84 -11.90 2.83
N CYS A 230 -9.60 -11.43 1.61
CA CYS A 230 -9.49 -10.01 1.31
C CYS A 230 -10.86 -9.31 1.42
N PRO A 231 -11.10 -8.47 2.45
CA PRO A 231 -12.39 -7.78 2.59
C PRO A 231 -12.62 -6.79 1.45
N TYR A 232 -11.52 -6.31 0.86
CA TYR A 232 -11.53 -5.32 -0.20
C TYR A 232 -12.25 -5.81 -1.46
N ALA A 233 -12.11 -7.09 -1.83
CA ALA A 233 -12.79 -7.65 -2.99
C ALA A 233 -14.32 -7.49 -2.93
N ARG A 234 -14.89 -7.68 -1.73
CA ARG A 234 -16.34 -7.52 -1.49
C ARG A 234 -16.75 -6.05 -1.43
N PHE A 235 -15.97 -5.23 -0.72
CA PHE A 235 -16.25 -3.79 -0.61
C PHE A 235 -16.25 -3.09 -1.97
N GLN A 236 -15.26 -3.39 -2.83
CA GLN A 236 -15.18 -2.80 -4.17
C GLN A 236 -16.38 -3.16 -5.05
N SER A 237 -16.90 -4.39 -4.92
CA SER A 237 -18.04 -4.84 -5.72
C SER A 237 -19.32 -4.05 -5.40
N ALA A 238 -19.46 -3.57 -4.15
CA ALA A 238 -20.54 -2.65 -3.76
C ALA A 238 -20.35 -1.21 -4.31
N MET A 239 -19.12 -0.85 -4.69
CA MET A 239 -18.83 0.47 -5.26
C MET A 239 -19.11 0.55 -6.76
N PHE A 240 -19.27 -0.57 -7.43
CA PHE A 240 -19.53 -0.62 -8.86
C PHE A 240 -20.88 -0.01 -9.22
N ASP A 241 -20.96 0.53 -10.43
CA ASP A 241 -22.19 0.95 -11.06
C ASP A 241 -22.18 0.58 -12.55
N LYS A 242 -23.30 0.78 -13.24
CA LYS A 242 -23.49 0.42 -14.66
C LYS A 242 -22.53 1.16 -15.62
N ASP A 243 -21.87 2.22 -15.15
CA ASP A 243 -20.90 3.04 -15.89
C ASP A 243 -19.45 2.81 -15.39
N THR A 244 -19.19 1.83 -14.52
CA THR A 244 -17.84 1.41 -14.12
C THR A 244 -17.22 0.54 -15.22
N PHE A 245 -16.00 0.88 -15.64
CA PHE A 245 -15.27 0.08 -16.62
C PHE A 245 -14.82 -1.23 -15.99
N THR A 246 -15.33 -2.34 -16.50
CA THR A 246 -14.97 -3.68 -16.06
C THR A 246 -14.66 -4.57 -17.26
N VAL A 247 -13.87 -5.62 -17.03
CA VAL A 247 -13.69 -6.63 -18.06
C VAL A 247 -15.00 -7.38 -18.18
N SER A 248 -15.65 -7.28 -19.34
CA SER A 248 -16.96 -7.87 -19.59
C SER A 248 -16.99 -8.58 -20.95
N TYR A 249 -17.88 -9.57 -21.05
CA TYR A 249 -18.14 -10.31 -22.28
C TYR A 249 -19.39 -9.75 -22.99
N ASP A 250 -19.32 -9.60 -24.30
CA ASP A 250 -20.46 -9.17 -25.12
C ASP A 250 -21.37 -10.35 -25.45
N GLU A 251 -22.40 -10.54 -24.60
CA GLU A 251 -23.38 -11.61 -24.76
C GLU A 251 -24.15 -11.51 -26.08
N LYS A 252 -24.55 -10.30 -26.50
CA LYS A 252 -25.35 -10.11 -27.73
C LYS A 252 -24.58 -10.54 -28.97
N ARG A 253 -23.26 -10.34 -28.94
CA ARG A 253 -22.35 -10.70 -30.02
C ARG A 253 -21.90 -12.17 -29.95
N GLY A 254 -21.73 -12.70 -28.74
CA GLY A 254 -21.06 -13.97 -28.52
C GLY A 254 -21.95 -15.19 -28.36
N GLU A 255 -23.19 -15.04 -27.87
CA GLU A 255 -24.09 -16.16 -27.56
C GLU A 255 -24.65 -16.88 -28.79
N ASN A 256 -25.21 -18.08 -28.59
CA ASN A 256 -25.32 -19.17 -29.57
C ASN A 256 -23.94 -19.73 -29.95
N ARG A 257 -23.25 -20.23 -28.94
CA ARG A 257 -21.89 -20.73 -29.04
C ARG A 257 -21.90 -22.08 -29.76
N GLY A 258 -20.88 -22.34 -30.57
CA GLY A 258 -20.75 -23.61 -31.25
C GLY A 258 -19.38 -23.80 -31.92
N PRO A 259 -18.94 -25.08 -32.04
CA PRO A 259 -17.71 -25.41 -32.74
C PRO A 259 -17.87 -25.12 -34.24
N ARG A 260 -16.80 -24.63 -34.87
CA ARG A 260 -16.77 -24.35 -36.31
C ARG A 260 -15.35 -24.34 -36.87
N ALA A 261 -15.24 -24.42 -38.19
CA ALA A 261 -13.96 -24.32 -38.88
C ALA A 261 -13.35 -22.91 -38.74
N ARG A 262 -12.02 -22.81 -38.86
CA ARG A 262 -11.33 -21.52 -38.86
C ARG A 262 -11.76 -20.72 -40.10
N LYS A 263 -12.01 -19.42 -39.92
CA LYS A 263 -12.44 -18.50 -41.00
C LYS A 263 -13.75 -18.90 -41.69
N ASP A 264 -14.62 -19.64 -41.01
CA ASP A 264 -16.02 -19.79 -41.44
C ASP A 264 -16.64 -18.39 -41.47
N LYS A 265 -17.04 -17.89 -42.64
CA LYS A 265 -17.65 -16.55 -42.79
C LYS A 265 -19.16 -16.60 -42.68
N ASP A 266 -19.75 -17.79 -42.84
CA ASP A 266 -21.20 -18.00 -42.94
C ASP A 266 -21.78 -18.50 -41.60
N TYR A 267 -20.98 -18.49 -40.53
CA TYR A 267 -21.40 -18.92 -39.20
C TYR A 267 -22.61 -18.14 -38.66
N LYS A 268 -22.79 -16.89 -39.11
CA LYS A 268 -23.97 -16.08 -38.78
C LYS A 268 -25.24 -16.60 -39.44
N GLU A 269 -25.14 -17.15 -40.64
CA GLU A 269 -26.27 -17.80 -41.34
C GLU A 269 -26.70 -19.07 -40.59
N LYS A 270 -25.76 -19.73 -39.91
CA LYS A 270 -26.00 -20.87 -39.01
C LYS A 270 -26.53 -20.46 -37.63
N GLY A 271 -26.78 -19.17 -37.41
CA GLY A 271 -27.29 -18.63 -36.14
C GLY A 271 -26.28 -18.62 -34.99
N LEU A 272 -24.98 -18.79 -35.27
CA LEU A 272 -23.93 -18.84 -34.26
C LEU A 272 -23.39 -17.43 -33.94
N GLY A 273 -23.11 -17.16 -32.67
CA GLY A 273 -22.41 -15.95 -32.23
C GLY A 273 -20.89 -16.04 -32.41
N ASP A 274 -20.16 -14.96 -32.11
CA ASP A 274 -18.71 -14.90 -32.31
C ASP A 274 -17.90 -15.78 -31.33
N CYS A 275 -18.51 -16.23 -30.22
CA CYS A 275 -17.84 -17.09 -29.23
C CYS A 275 -17.79 -18.55 -29.69
N ILE A 276 -16.58 -19.08 -29.87
CA ILE A 276 -16.35 -20.45 -30.37
C ILE A 276 -16.25 -21.52 -29.25
N ASP A 277 -16.64 -21.17 -28.02
CA ASP A 277 -16.63 -22.07 -26.85
C ASP A 277 -15.27 -22.75 -26.53
N CYS A 278 -14.15 -22.07 -26.77
CA CYS A 278 -12.80 -22.65 -26.60
C CYS A 278 -12.32 -22.77 -25.15
N ASN A 279 -13.05 -22.22 -24.18
CA ASN A 279 -12.69 -22.16 -22.74
C ASN A 279 -11.33 -21.52 -22.41
N LEU A 280 -10.68 -20.83 -23.36
CA LEU A 280 -9.40 -20.18 -23.12
C LEU A 280 -9.50 -19.05 -22.10
N CYS A 281 -10.61 -18.30 -22.08
CA CYS A 281 -10.89 -17.27 -21.08
C CYS A 281 -10.88 -17.81 -19.65
N VAL A 282 -11.35 -19.04 -19.43
CA VAL A 282 -11.33 -19.73 -18.13
C VAL A 282 -9.93 -20.22 -17.79
N HIS A 283 -9.21 -20.78 -18.77
CA HIS A 283 -7.87 -21.34 -18.56
C HIS A 283 -6.81 -20.28 -18.19
N VAL A 284 -6.96 -19.04 -18.64
CA VAL A 284 -6.06 -17.92 -18.31
C VAL A 284 -6.50 -17.15 -17.08
N CYS A 285 -7.67 -17.45 -16.52
CA CYS A 285 -8.22 -16.73 -15.38
C CYS A 285 -7.51 -17.14 -14.08
N PRO A 286 -6.88 -16.21 -13.34
CA PRO A 286 -6.21 -16.53 -12.08
C PRO A 286 -7.18 -16.88 -10.94
N THR A 287 -8.45 -16.50 -11.06
CA THR A 287 -9.51 -16.80 -10.09
C THR A 287 -10.45 -17.90 -10.57
N GLY A 288 -10.21 -18.47 -11.76
CA GLY A 288 -10.95 -19.64 -12.26
C GLY A 288 -12.40 -19.37 -12.66
N ILE A 289 -12.79 -18.10 -12.77
CA ILE A 289 -14.14 -17.72 -13.20
C ILE A 289 -14.34 -17.88 -14.70
N ASP A 290 -15.61 -18.05 -15.10
CA ASP A 290 -16.05 -17.99 -16.48
C ASP A 290 -16.74 -16.66 -16.74
N ILE A 291 -16.00 -15.74 -17.35
CA ILE A 291 -16.45 -14.37 -17.67
C ILE A 291 -17.71 -14.32 -18.55
N ARG A 292 -18.08 -15.44 -19.19
CA ARG A 292 -19.29 -15.53 -20.00
C ARG A 292 -20.57 -15.67 -19.16
N ASN A 293 -20.43 -15.90 -17.85
CA ASN A 293 -21.54 -15.91 -16.88
C ASN A 293 -21.85 -14.51 -16.33
N GLY A 294 -21.30 -13.45 -16.94
CA GLY A 294 -21.51 -12.07 -16.54
C GLY A 294 -20.53 -11.58 -15.47
N LEU A 295 -20.91 -10.51 -14.78
CA LEU A 295 -20.06 -9.87 -13.78
C LEU A 295 -19.99 -10.72 -12.50
N GLN A 296 -18.79 -11.20 -12.19
CA GLN A 296 -18.50 -11.99 -10.99
C GLN A 296 -17.58 -11.20 -10.05
N TYR A 297 -17.90 -11.18 -8.76
CA TYR A 297 -17.15 -10.36 -7.78
C TYR A 297 -15.70 -10.83 -7.63
N GLU A 298 -15.40 -12.09 -7.96
CA GLU A 298 -14.07 -12.68 -7.94
C GLU A 298 -13.17 -12.13 -9.05
N CYS A 299 -13.72 -11.52 -10.09
CA CYS A 299 -12.94 -10.92 -11.17
C CYS A 299 -12.03 -9.80 -10.62
N ILE A 300 -10.72 -9.93 -10.89
CA ILE A 300 -9.71 -8.92 -10.51
C ILE A 300 -9.39 -7.93 -11.62
N ASN A 301 -10.19 -7.89 -12.70
CA ASN A 301 -9.97 -7.03 -13.87
C ASN A 301 -8.51 -7.05 -14.38
N CYS A 302 -7.91 -8.23 -14.54
CA CYS A 302 -6.50 -8.37 -15.01
C CYS A 302 -6.35 -8.42 -16.54
N GLY A 303 -7.45 -8.51 -17.29
CA GLY A 303 -7.45 -8.52 -18.76
C GLY A 303 -6.88 -9.78 -19.41
N ALA A 304 -6.52 -10.83 -18.66
CA ALA A 304 -5.96 -12.06 -19.25
C ALA A 304 -6.92 -12.74 -20.24
N CYS A 305 -8.22 -12.74 -19.91
CA CYS A 305 -9.26 -13.26 -20.78
C CYS A 305 -9.49 -12.41 -22.04
N VAL A 306 -9.27 -11.09 -21.97
CA VAL A 306 -9.31 -10.19 -23.14
C VAL A 306 -8.22 -10.59 -24.13
N ASP A 307 -6.96 -10.62 -23.66
CA ASP A 307 -5.82 -10.97 -24.51
C ASP A 307 -5.96 -12.37 -25.14
N ALA A 308 -6.45 -13.35 -24.36
CA ALA A 308 -6.65 -14.71 -24.87
C ALA A 308 -7.78 -14.81 -25.89
N CYS A 309 -8.85 -14.02 -25.70
CA CYS A 309 -9.98 -13.99 -26.62
C CYS A 309 -9.60 -13.30 -27.92
N ASP A 310 -8.89 -12.16 -27.85
CA ASP A 310 -8.44 -11.44 -29.04
C ASP A 310 -7.47 -12.27 -29.89
N ASP A 311 -6.51 -12.97 -29.27
CA ASP A 311 -5.64 -13.94 -30.00
C ASP A 311 -6.45 -15.05 -30.69
N THR A 312 -7.56 -15.47 -30.09
CA THR A 312 -8.47 -16.45 -30.69
C THR A 312 -9.27 -15.83 -31.84
N MET A 313 -9.81 -14.63 -31.67
CA MET A 313 -10.56 -13.91 -32.71
C MET A 313 -9.68 -13.65 -33.94
N ASP A 314 -8.42 -13.25 -33.74
CA ASP A 314 -7.46 -13.06 -34.83
C ASP A 314 -7.23 -14.35 -35.63
N LYS A 315 -7.06 -15.49 -34.94
CA LYS A 315 -6.88 -16.80 -35.58
C LYS A 315 -8.12 -17.26 -36.35
N MET A 316 -9.31 -16.87 -35.88
CA MET A 316 -10.57 -17.14 -36.56
C MET A 316 -10.87 -16.14 -37.68
N GLY A 317 -10.20 -14.98 -37.71
CA GLY A 317 -10.48 -13.90 -38.64
C GLY A 317 -11.72 -13.07 -38.27
N TYR A 318 -12.07 -13.03 -36.98
CA TYR A 318 -13.21 -12.26 -36.46
C TYR A 318 -12.74 -10.95 -35.83
N PRO A 319 -13.61 -9.93 -35.69
CA PRO A 319 -13.24 -8.69 -35.02
C PRO A 319 -12.81 -8.93 -33.57
N ARG A 320 -11.86 -8.15 -33.06
CA ARG A 320 -11.46 -8.20 -31.64
C ARG A 320 -12.55 -7.65 -30.72
N GLY A 321 -12.35 -7.75 -29.41
CA GLY A 321 -13.19 -7.10 -28.40
C GLY A 321 -14.48 -7.85 -28.03
N LEU A 322 -14.53 -9.16 -28.26
CA LEU A 322 -15.63 -9.99 -27.75
C LEU A 322 -15.64 -10.02 -26.21
N ILE A 323 -14.46 -9.98 -25.61
CA ILE A 323 -14.25 -9.64 -24.19
C ILE A 323 -13.44 -8.35 -24.20
N SER A 324 -13.88 -7.32 -23.48
CA SER A 324 -13.18 -6.03 -23.47
C SER A 324 -13.39 -5.28 -22.15
N TYR A 325 -12.60 -4.23 -21.92
CA TYR A 325 -12.87 -3.26 -20.86
C TYR A 325 -14.00 -2.34 -21.33
N THR A 326 -15.19 -2.57 -20.80
CA THR A 326 -16.40 -1.85 -21.19
C THR A 326 -17.30 -1.63 -19.98
N THR A 327 -18.45 -0.99 -20.19
CA THR A 327 -19.45 -0.75 -19.15
C THR A 327 -20.72 -1.52 -19.49
N GLU A 328 -21.54 -1.81 -18.47
CA GLU A 328 -22.83 -2.46 -18.66
C GLU A 328 -23.75 -1.62 -19.56
N HIS A 329 -23.70 -0.29 -19.42
CA HIS A 329 -24.40 0.62 -20.32
C HIS A 329 -23.94 0.51 -21.77
N SER A 330 -22.63 0.47 -22.03
CA SER A 330 -22.09 0.34 -23.38
C SER A 330 -22.55 -0.96 -24.05
N LEU A 331 -22.49 -2.09 -23.32
CA LEU A 331 -23.02 -3.39 -23.79
C LEU A 331 -24.53 -3.37 -24.02
N ALA A 332 -25.26 -2.60 -23.22
CA ALA A 332 -26.68 -2.36 -23.43
C ALA A 332 -26.99 -1.42 -24.62
N GLY A 333 -25.99 -0.81 -25.27
CA GLY A 333 -26.15 0.17 -26.33
C GLY A 333 -26.44 1.60 -25.83
N LYS A 334 -26.24 1.85 -24.54
CA LYS A 334 -26.42 3.16 -23.89
C LYS A 334 -25.08 3.89 -23.80
N LYS A 335 -25.12 5.23 -23.81
CA LYS A 335 -23.91 6.06 -23.63
C LYS A 335 -23.41 5.96 -22.19
N THR A 336 -22.11 5.68 -22.03
CA THR A 336 -21.44 5.69 -20.73
C THR A 336 -21.33 7.12 -20.17
N LYS A 337 -21.79 7.33 -18.94
CA LYS A 337 -21.61 8.60 -18.23
C LYS A 337 -20.41 8.54 -17.29
N VAL A 338 -19.27 9.06 -17.77
CA VAL A 338 -18.03 9.11 -16.98
C VAL A 338 -18.17 10.11 -15.83
N MET A 339 -18.59 11.35 -16.10
CA MET A 339 -18.83 12.37 -15.07
C MET A 339 -20.20 12.19 -14.41
N ARG A 340 -20.27 11.31 -13.41
CA ARG A 340 -21.49 11.01 -12.65
C ARG A 340 -21.38 11.51 -11.21
N PRO A 341 -22.51 11.85 -10.53
CA PRO A 341 -22.50 12.44 -9.19
C PRO A 341 -21.67 11.64 -8.17
N LYS A 342 -21.74 10.30 -8.22
CA LYS A 342 -20.96 9.42 -7.35
C LYS A 342 -19.44 9.59 -7.54
N LEU A 343 -18.97 9.64 -8.79
CA LEU A 343 -17.55 9.81 -9.11
C LEU A 343 -17.07 11.22 -8.76
N LEU A 344 -17.90 12.24 -9.03
CA LEU A 344 -17.63 13.62 -8.63
C LEU A 344 -17.53 13.78 -7.11
N GLY A 345 -18.36 13.06 -6.36
CA GLY A 345 -18.27 13.01 -4.89
C GLY A 345 -16.92 12.49 -4.41
N TYR A 346 -16.44 11.36 -4.95
CA TYR A 346 -15.10 10.85 -4.61
C TYR A 346 -13.98 11.81 -5.01
N MET A 347 -14.07 12.42 -6.21
CA MET A 347 -13.10 13.40 -6.68
C MET A 347 -13.06 14.65 -5.79
N LEU A 348 -14.22 15.16 -5.38
CA LEU A 348 -14.34 16.32 -4.50
C LEU A 348 -13.72 16.04 -3.13
N VAL A 349 -14.07 14.91 -2.50
CA VAL A 349 -13.50 14.54 -1.19
C VAL A 349 -11.98 14.35 -1.30
N LEU A 350 -11.50 13.68 -2.35
CA LEU A 350 -10.07 13.53 -2.59
C LEU A 350 -9.38 14.89 -2.73
N ALA A 351 -9.95 15.82 -3.50
CA ALA A 351 -9.41 17.17 -3.65
C ALA A 351 -9.37 17.95 -2.32
N ILE A 352 -10.43 17.87 -1.50
CA ILE A 352 -10.48 18.52 -0.19
C ILE A 352 -9.40 17.96 0.74
N VAL A 353 -9.32 16.62 0.86
CA VAL A 353 -8.34 15.95 1.73
C VAL A 353 -6.91 16.25 1.27
N THR A 354 -6.62 16.19 -0.02
CA THR A 354 -5.30 16.51 -0.56
C THR A 354 -4.94 17.98 -0.34
N SER A 355 -5.89 18.90 -0.48
CA SER A 355 -5.66 20.34 -0.23
C SER A 355 -5.39 20.61 1.25
N ALA A 356 -6.17 19.99 2.15
CA ALA A 356 -5.95 20.09 3.60
C ALA A 356 -4.60 19.52 4.02
N PHE A 357 -4.17 18.41 3.42
CA PHE A 357 -2.84 17.84 3.63
C PHE A 357 -1.73 18.78 3.15
N ALA A 358 -1.85 19.33 1.94
CA ALA A 358 -0.88 20.29 1.40
C ALA A 358 -0.77 21.54 2.28
N TYR A 359 -1.91 22.06 2.77
CA TYR A 359 -1.93 23.16 3.74
C TYR A 359 -1.23 22.79 5.04
N THR A 360 -1.50 21.60 5.58
CA THR A 360 -0.87 21.09 6.82
C THR A 360 0.65 21.02 6.68
N LEU A 361 1.14 20.50 5.55
CA LEU A 361 2.57 20.45 5.24
C LEU A 361 3.18 21.85 5.11
N TYR A 362 2.49 22.78 4.46
CA TYR A 362 2.95 24.16 4.29
C TYR A 362 3.00 24.92 5.63
N SER A 363 2.03 24.71 6.51
CA SER A 363 1.97 25.34 7.84
C SER A 363 2.88 24.70 8.89
N ARG A 364 3.66 23.67 8.54
CA ARG A 364 4.50 22.93 9.50
C ARG A 364 5.67 23.79 9.94
N VAL A 365 5.71 24.13 11.22
CA VAL A 365 6.84 24.84 11.83
C VAL A 365 8.03 23.88 11.96
N PRO A 366 9.24 24.24 11.49
CA PRO A 366 10.41 23.35 11.47
C PRO A 366 11.08 23.15 12.85
N MET A 367 10.43 23.54 13.93
CA MET A 367 10.98 23.56 15.27
C MET A 367 9.90 23.25 16.30
N GLU A 368 10.26 22.55 17.38
CA GLU A 368 9.38 22.35 18.54
C GLU A 368 10.16 22.66 19.84
N LEU A 369 9.48 23.36 20.76
CA LEU A 369 10.03 23.79 22.05
C LEU A 369 9.08 23.34 23.15
N ASN A 370 9.57 22.47 24.04
CA ASN A 370 8.83 22.05 25.22
C ASN A 370 9.60 22.41 26.49
N ILE A 371 8.91 22.93 27.50
CA ILE A 371 9.50 23.28 28.79
C ILE A 371 8.89 22.34 29.83
N ILE A 372 9.74 21.51 30.43
CA ILE A 372 9.34 20.63 31.53
C ILE A 372 9.93 21.19 32.81
N ARG A 373 9.09 21.58 33.75
CA ARG A 373 9.54 21.94 35.10
C ARG A 373 9.83 20.68 35.90
N ASP A 374 10.88 20.71 36.70
CA ASP A 374 11.13 19.64 37.67
C ASP A 374 9.98 19.57 38.69
N ARG A 375 9.53 18.35 39.00
CA ARG A 375 8.46 18.10 39.97
C ARG A 375 9.01 17.77 41.36
N GLY A 376 10.30 17.45 41.49
CA GLY A 376 10.92 17.02 42.75
C GLY A 376 11.12 18.14 43.77
N ALA A 377 11.33 19.38 43.32
CA ALA A 377 11.42 20.57 44.18
C ALA A 377 10.71 21.74 43.49
N LEU A 378 9.75 22.36 44.17
CA LEU A 378 9.02 23.51 43.62
C LEU A 378 9.92 24.75 43.47
N PHE A 379 10.87 24.90 44.38
CA PHE A 379 11.91 25.92 44.43
C PHE A 379 13.03 25.40 45.37
N ARG A 380 14.24 25.93 45.24
CA ARG A 380 15.37 25.68 46.16
C ARG A 380 16.02 27.01 46.51
N GLU A 381 16.47 27.14 47.75
CA GLU A 381 17.28 28.29 48.15
C GLU A 381 18.75 27.97 47.87
N THR A 382 19.45 28.89 47.21
CA THR A 382 20.88 28.77 46.94
C THR A 382 21.69 29.20 48.16
N ASN A 383 22.99 28.88 48.19
CA ASN A 383 23.90 29.34 49.26
C ASN A 383 24.03 30.88 49.35
N GLU A 384 23.58 31.59 48.31
CA GLU A 384 23.57 33.05 48.22
C GLU A 384 22.22 33.65 48.66
N GLY A 385 21.27 32.83 49.12
CA GLY A 385 19.93 33.26 49.54
C GLY A 385 18.97 33.55 48.39
N LEU A 386 19.31 33.15 47.16
CA LEU A 386 18.43 33.29 46.00
C LEU A 386 17.48 32.10 45.91
N ILE A 387 16.27 32.33 45.42
CA ILE A 387 15.32 31.26 45.12
C ILE A 387 15.55 30.80 43.68
N GLU A 388 15.77 29.50 43.50
CA GLU A 388 16.07 28.84 42.24
C GLU A 388 14.94 27.88 41.85
N ASN A 389 14.50 27.93 40.59
CA ASN A 389 13.62 26.92 39.99
C ASN A 389 14.35 26.28 38.82
N THR A 390 14.32 24.94 38.76
CA THR A 390 14.92 24.14 37.69
C THR A 390 13.91 23.81 36.59
N PHE A 391 14.33 23.97 35.34
CA PHE A 391 13.55 23.65 34.16
C PHE A 391 14.41 22.81 33.19
N THR A 392 13.78 21.87 32.51
CA THR A 392 14.38 21.17 31.37
C THR A 392 13.73 21.69 30.10
N VAL A 393 14.51 22.39 29.27
CA VAL A 393 14.05 22.83 27.95
C VAL A 393 14.40 21.75 26.95
N ILE A 394 13.38 21.16 26.33
CA ILE A 394 13.54 20.20 25.25
C ILE A 394 13.39 20.95 23.93
N ILE A 395 14.47 21.01 23.17
CA ILE A 395 14.53 21.64 21.86
C ILE A 395 14.66 20.54 20.81
N SER A 396 13.80 20.56 19.81
CA SER A 396 13.83 19.62 18.69
C SER A 396 14.06 20.36 17.37
N ASN A 397 15.15 20.03 16.68
CA ASN A 397 15.43 20.51 15.33
C ASN A 397 14.74 19.57 14.32
N LYS A 398 13.61 20.01 13.76
CA LYS A 398 12.88 19.22 12.75
C LYS A 398 13.40 19.44 11.33
N SER A 399 14.40 20.31 11.14
CA SER A 399 15.10 20.46 9.86
C SER A 399 16.16 19.36 9.69
N GLN A 400 16.74 19.23 8.49
CA GLN A 400 17.88 18.33 8.21
C GLN A 400 19.24 19.00 8.38
N GLN A 401 19.26 20.32 8.56
CA GLN A 401 20.51 21.06 8.68
C GLN A 401 20.84 21.28 10.15
N ALA A 402 22.12 21.39 10.45
CA ALA A 402 22.53 21.83 11.76
C ALA A 402 22.10 23.29 11.95
N VAL A 403 21.44 23.57 13.06
CA VAL A 403 20.92 24.89 13.40
C VAL A 403 21.40 25.29 14.77
N ASP A 404 21.87 26.53 14.89
CA ASP A 404 22.23 27.16 16.16
C ASP A 404 21.01 27.87 16.74
N PHE A 405 20.58 27.43 17.93
CA PHE A 405 19.44 27.98 18.65
C PHE A 405 19.92 28.85 19.81
N ALA A 406 19.41 30.08 19.88
CA ALA A 406 19.60 30.98 21.02
C ALA A 406 18.38 30.94 21.94
N LEU A 407 18.62 30.71 23.22
CA LEU A 407 17.64 30.74 24.31
C LEU A 407 17.68 32.11 24.97
N SER A 408 16.51 32.73 25.14
CA SER A 408 16.37 33.98 25.86
C SER A 408 15.12 33.98 26.71
N LEU A 409 15.16 34.76 27.79
CA LEU A 409 14.05 34.93 28.71
C LEU A 409 13.33 36.25 28.41
N ASP A 410 12.01 36.20 28.37
CA ASP A 410 11.13 37.36 28.28
C ASP A 410 10.23 37.40 29.52
N SER A 411 10.56 38.31 30.43
CA SER A 411 9.89 38.51 31.72
C SER A 411 9.94 39.97 32.15
N ASP A 412 8.92 40.39 32.90
CA ASP A 412 8.86 41.75 33.47
C ASP A 412 9.86 41.95 34.62
N VAL A 413 10.39 40.84 35.16
CA VAL A 413 11.34 40.80 36.27
C VAL A 413 12.69 40.25 35.78
N LYS A 414 13.80 40.74 36.35
CA LYS A 414 15.14 40.24 36.03
C LYS A 414 15.42 38.94 36.78
N PHE A 415 15.64 37.87 36.04
CA PHE A 415 16.13 36.59 36.57
C PHE A 415 17.61 36.42 36.26
N ASN A 416 18.33 35.75 37.16
CA ASN A 416 19.66 35.22 36.87
C ASN A 416 19.49 33.90 36.12
N TRP A 417 19.86 33.90 34.83
CA TRP A 417 19.87 32.71 33.99
C TRP A 417 21.11 31.87 34.28
N ILE A 418 20.90 30.60 34.66
CA ILE A 418 21.96 29.65 34.97
C ILE A 418 21.81 28.45 34.03
N GLY A 419 22.73 28.31 33.07
CA GLY A 419 22.69 27.23 32.09
C GLY A 419 23.19 27.68 30.72
N LEU A 420 23.08 26.78 29.73
CA LEU A 420 23.41 27.11 28.33
C LEU A 420 22.38 28.08 27.75
N ASP A 421 22.86 29.13 27.10
CA ASP A 421 22.08 30.12 26.37
C ASP A 421 22.10 29.88 24.85
N GLN A 422 23.04 29.07 24.35
CA GLN A 422 23.14 28.67 22.95
C GLN A 422 23.33 27.16 22.80
N VAL A 423 22.61 26.58 21.86
CA VAL A 423 22.69 25.13 21.58
C VAL A 423 22.66 24.88 20.09
N ARG A 424 23.72 24.25 19.59
CA ARG A 424 23.78 23.67 18.25
C ARG A 424 23.13 22.30 18.24
N LEU A 425 22.15 22.11 17.34
CA LEU A 425 21.51 20.82 17.11
C LEU A 425 21.67 20.42 15.66
N ASN A 426 22.09 19.18 15.42
CA ASN A 426 22.05 18.61 14.08
C ASN A 426 20.61 18.43 13.61
N GLY A 427 20.44 18.24 12.30
CA GLY A 427 19.12 17.95 11.74
C GLY A 427 18.51 16.69 12.34
N GLY A 428 17.25 16.74 12.77
CA GLY A 428 16.58 15.61 13.41
C GLY A 428 17.13 15.27 14.82
N GLU A 429 17.87 16.17 15.45
CA GLU A 429 18.34 16.02 16.84
C GLU A 429 17.34 16.67 17.81
N THR A 430 17.08 15.99 18.92
CA THR A 430 16.36 16.54 20.08
C THR A 430 17.28 16.52 21.27
N ARG A 431 17.40 17.66 21.97
CA ARG A 431 18.28 17.79 23.14
C ARG A 431 17.52 18.38 24.31
N SER A 432 17.76 17.78 25.47
CA SER A 432 17.31 18.28 26.76
C SER A 432 18.38 19.20 27.34
N VAL A 433 18.03 20.46 27.55
CA VAL A 433 18.90 21.52 28.08
C VAL A 433 18.38 21.87 29.47
N PRO A 434 19.03 21.41 30.55
CA PRO A 434 18.67 21.85 31.89
C PRO A 434 19.07 23.32 32.06
N ILE A 435 18.14 24.12 32.55
CA ILE A 435 18.34 25.52 32.90
C ILE A 435 17.78 25.76 34.31
N SER A 436 18.35 26.73 34.98
CA SER A 436 17.86 27.23 36.26
C SER A 436 17.65 28.72 36.14
N LEU A 437 16.54 29.20 36.72
CA LEU A 437 16.31 30.61 36.93
C LEU A 437 16.46 30.88 38.42
N ALA A 438 17.20 31.92 38.79
CA ALA A 438 17.32 32.36 40.18
C ALA A 438 16.86 33.81 40.33
N ILE A 439 16.23 34.13 41.46
CA ILE A 439 15.76 35.47 41.78
C ILE A 439 15.97 35.78 43.26
N ASP A 440 16.16 37.06 43.57
CA ASP A 440 16.21 37.53 44.95
C ASP A 440 14.78 37.59 45.52
N PRO A 441 14.47 36.86 46.62
CA PRO A 441 13.15 36.89 47.26
C PRO A 441 12.64 38.30 47.57
N TYR A 442 13.53 39.23 47.91
CA TYR A 442 13.14 40.58 48.32
C TYR A 442 12.83 41.50 47.12
N SER A 443 13.16 41.06 45.90
CA SER A 443 12.94 41.83 44.68
C SER A 443 11.53 41.69 44.09
N VAL A 444 10.71 40.77 44.63
CA VAL A 444 9.38 40.48 44.08
C VAL A 444 8.36 40.21 45.18
N GLU A 445 7.21 40.87 45.10
CA GLU A 445 6.09 40.66 46.05
C GLU A 445 5.17 39.48 45.68
N GLN A 446 5.37 38.87 44.50
CA GLN A 446 4.47 37.85 43.94
C GLN A 446 4.99 36.43 44.17
N ASN A 447 4.13 35.55 44.70
CA ASN A 447 4.46 34.13 44.90
C ASN A 447 4.60 33.32 43.60
N LYS A 448 4.07 33.84 42.50
CA LYS A 448 4.01 33.20 41.19
C LYS A 448 4.35 34.23 40.12
N ILE A 449 5.42 34.00 39.36
CA ILE A 449 5.82 34.88 38.25
C ILE A 449 5.70 34.10 36.95
N GLU A 450 4.98 34.65 35.98
CA GLU A 450 4.92 34.07 34.63
C GLU A 450 6.08 34.60 33.79
N PHE A 451 6.76 33.69 33.10
CA PHE A 451 7.83 34.04 32.16
C PHE A 451 7.65 33.28 30.86
N LYS A 452 8.26 33.81 29.80
CA LYS A 452 8.28 33.19 28.48
C LYS A 452 9.72 32.88 28.11
N ILE A 453 10.00 31.63 27.76
CA ILE A 453 11.28 31.30 27.10
C ILE A 453 11.06 31.48 25.60
N LYS A 454 11.91 32.32 25.01
CA LYS A 454 12.01 32.52 23.57
C LYS A 454 13.19 31.71 23.06
N VAL A 455 12.94 30.83 22.10
CA VAL A 455 14.03 30.18 21.35
C VAL A 455 13.95 30.66 19.91
N GLN A 456 15.09 31.17 19.43
CA GLN A 456 15.23 31.75 18.10
C GLN A 456 16.38 31.06 17.36
N GLN A 457 16.15 30.74 16.09
CA GLN A 457 17.20 30.29 15.18
C GLN A 457 18.09 31.48 14.80
N MET A 458 19.42 31.34 14.93
CA MET A 458 20.33 32.47 14.65
C MET A 458 20.39 32.85 13.15
N ASP A 459 20.20 31.87 12.25
CA ASP A 459 20.28 32.07 10.80
C ASP A 459 18.97 32.55 10.14
N ASP A 460 17.83 32.47 10.85
CA ASP A 460 16.52 32.87 10.34
C ASP A 460 15.75 33.68 11.39
N THR A 461 15.52 34.96 11.10
CA THR A 461 14.86 35.90 12.02
C THR A 461 13.36 35.65 12.18
N GLY A 462 12.76 34.79 11.33
CA GLY A 462 11.33 34.52 11.30
C GLY A 462 10.82 33.44 12.25
N VAL A 463 11.65 32.47 12.65
CA VAL A 463 11.20 31.31 13.46
C VAL A 463 11.47 31.56 14.95
N LYS A 464 10.44 32.01 15.66
CA LYS A 464 10.46 32.21 17.11
C LYS A 464 9.44 31.30 17.77
N LEU A 465 9.90 30.45 18.67
CA LEU A 465 9.01 29.70 19.55
C LEU A 465 9.01 30.33 20.93
N ILE A 466 7.80 30.57 21.45
CA ILE A 466 7.59 31.17 22.75
C ILE A 466 6.75 30.19 23.55
N ASN A 467 7.31 29.68 24.65
CA ASN A 467 6.58 28.80 25.55
C ASN A 467 6.51 29.43 26.94
N LYS A 468 5.31 29.41 27.53
CA LYS A 468 5.03 30.03 28.82
C LYS A 468 5.31 29.04 29.94
N SER A 469 5.96 29.51 30.99
CA SER A 469 6.15 28.74 32.21
C SER A 469 5.95 29.64 33.43
N THR A 470 6.00 29.03 34.60
CA THR A 470 5.76 29.68 35.88
C THR A 470 6.94 29.43 36.82
N PHE A 471 7.39 30.51 37.44
CA PHE A 471 8.35 30.52 38.53
C PHE A 471 7.62 30.64 39.87
N TYR A 472 8.06 29.87 40.88
CA TYR A 472 7.51 29.93 42.23
C TYR A 472 8.56 30.45 43.21
N VAL A 473 8.18 31.48 43.97
CA VAL A 473 9.05 32.18 44.93
C VAL A 473 8.99 31.53 46.31
N GLY A 474 7.89 30.85 46.66
CA GLY A 474 7.86 29.99 47.85
C GLY A 474 8.11 30.72 49.17
N HIS A 475 7.28 31.72 49.48
CA HIS A 475 7.21 32.33 50.81
C HIS A 475 6.40 31.48 51.80
#